data_AF-A0A4U0V9F4-F1
#
_entry.id   AF-A0A4U0V9F4-F1
#
_cell.length_a   1.000
_cell.length_b   1.000
_cell.length_c   1.000
_cell.angle_alpha   90.00
_cell.angle_beta   90.00
_cell.angle_gamma   90.00
#
_symmetry.space_group_name_H-M   'P 1'
#
loop_
_entity.id
_entity.type
_entity.pdbx_description
1 polymer ?
#
loop_
_entity_poly.entity_id
_entity_poly.type
_entity_poly.pdbx_seq_one_letter_code
_entity_poly.pdbx_strand_id
1 'polypeptide(L)'
;MLLHRLQKPVVTLTPTTLRRALSTLQGNPHIYVFPSSNNSHILTLLPTNPPNSNLAIGTTSAIPPTPDSLRENPHFLRIMHSVIKEHATHDPYVISQAQAMASAGGSALGSGGVFFPQQQQ
;
A
#
# COMPACT_ATOMS: atom_id res chain seq x y z
N MET A 1 54.97 16.07 18.03
CA MET A 1 54.06 15.59 16.97
C MET A 1 53.00 14.70 17.63
N LEU A 2 51.77 15.21 17.79
CA LEU A 2 50.68 14.49 18.46
C LEU A 2 49.49 14.42 17.49
N LEU A 3 49.29 13.24 16.90
CA LEU A 3 48.20 12.93 15.97
C LEU A 3 46.93 12.64 16.78
N HIS A 4 45.98 13.57 16.78
CA HIS A 4 44.64 13.31 17.29
C HIS A 4 43.80 12.64 16.21
N ARG A 5 43.42 11.38 16.43
CA ARG A 5 42.47 10.64 15.59
C ARG A 5 41.08 11.28 15.72
N LEU A 6 40.56 11.78 14.59
CA LEU A 6 39.15 12.09 14.40
C LEU A 6 38.31 10.82 14.57
N GLN A 7 37.51 10.76 15.63
CA GLN A 7 36.44 9.77 15.77
C GLN A 7 35.27 10.21 14.88
N LYS A 8 34.90 9.36 13.90
CA LYS A 8 33.70 9.56 13.08
C LYS A 8 32.47 9.17 13.91
N PRO A 9 31.43 10.01 13.97
CA PRO A 9 30.20 9.62 14.65
C PRO A 9 29.51 8.49 13.88
N VAL A 10 29.15 7.43 14.61
CA VAL A 10 28.28 6.37 14.13
C VAL A 10 26.87 6.94 14.04
N VAL A 11 26.34 7.04 12.83
CA VAL A 11 24.96 7.49 12.59
C VAL A 11 24.03 6.31 12.82
N THR A 12 23.39 6.29 14.00
CA THR A 12 22.32 5.35 14.30
C THR A 12 21.06 5.80 13.56
N LEU A 13 20.73 5.12 12.46
CA LEU A 13 19.47 5.32 11.75
C LEU A 13 18.33 4.77 12.62
N THR A 14 17.57 5.66 13.23
CA THR A 14 16.35 5.30 13.95
C THR A 14 15.33 4.73 12.95
N PRO A 15 14.58 3.67 13.30
CA PRO A 15 13.53 3.13 12.45
C PRO A 15 12.35 4.09 12.52
N THR A 16 12.42 5.18 11.76
CA THR A 16 11.28 6.04 11.51
C THR A 16 10.23 5.16 10.88
N THR A 17 9.18 4.88 11.64
CA THR A 17 7.92 4.27 11.22
C THR A 17 7.67 4.61 9.76
N LEU A 18 7.82 3.62 8.87
CA LEU A 18 7.31 3.71 7.51
C LEU A 18 5.79 3.76 7.64
N ARG A 19 5.26 4.94 7.95
CA ARG A 19 3.85 5.25 7.73
C ARG A 19 3.70 5.10 6.24
N ARG A 20 3.10 3.99 5.80
CA ARG A 20 2.57 3.85 4.45
C ARG A 20 1.83 5.16 4.20
N ALA A 21 2.41 6.03 3.37
CA ALA A 21 1.79 7.30 3.07
C ALA A 21 0.48 6.93 2.36
N LEU A 22 -0.63 6.95 3.11
CA LEU A 22 -1.94 6.99 2.52
C LEU A 22 -1.94 8.35 1.82
N SER A 23 -1.71 8.32 0.52
CA SER A 23 -2.04 9.42 -0.36
C SER A 23 -3.55 9.58 -0.23
N THR A 24 -4.00 10.37 0.74
CA THR A 24 -5.34 10.94 0.77
C THR A 24 -5.35 11.96 -0.34
N LEU A 25 -5.55 11.41 -1.51
CA LEU A 25 -5.53 12.03 -2.81
C LEU A 25 -6.19 13.42 -2.81
N GLN A 26 -5.37 14.47 -2.84
CA GLN A 26 -5.80 15.74 -3.40
C GLN A 26 -5.97 15.56 -4.91
N GLY A 27 -7.15 15.11 -5.32
CA GLY A 27 -7.62 15.01 -6.71
C GLY A 27 -6.88 13.99 -7.58
N ASN A 28 -7.33 12.72 -7.63
CA ASN A 28 -7.02 11.87 -8.79
C ASN A 28 -7.96 12.37 -9.87
N PRO A 29 -7.45 12.91 -10.99
CA PRO A 29 -8.29 13.29 -12.12
C PRO A 29 -9.03 12.09 -12.73
N HIS A 30 -8.64 10.86 -12.37
CA HIS A 30 -9.17 9.61 -12.91
C HIS A 30 -10.27 8.97 -12.05
N ILE A 31 -10.67 9.58 -10.92
CA ILE A 31 -11.81 9.11 -10.14
C ILE A 31 -12.98 10.05 -10.40
N TYR A 32 -13.99 9.54 -11.10
CA TYR A 32 -15.20 10.27 -11.42
C TYR A 32 -16.25 10.06 -10.33
N VAL A 33 -16.94 11.15 -10.01
CA VAL A 33 -17.96 11.18 -8.96
C VAL A 33 -19.31 11.47 -9.62
N PHE A 34 -20.25 10.55 -9.45
CA PHE A 34 -21.62 10.70 -9.97
C PHE A 34 -22.61 10.79 -8.80
N PRO A 35 -23.63 11.66 -8.87
CA PRO A 35 -24.68 11.69 -7.86
C PRO A 35 -25.54 10.42 -7.92
N SER A 36 -25.94 9.92 -6.76
CA SER A 36 -26.84 8.78 -6.59
C SER A 36 -27.99 9.16 -5.65
N SER A 37 -29.01 8.31 -5.56
CA SER A 37 -30.15 8.52 -4.66
C SER A 37 -29.72 8.63 -3.20
N ASN A 38 -30.46 9.42 -2.40
CA ASN A 38 -30.25 9.59 -0.96
C ASN A 38 -28.94 10.27 -0.56
N ASN A 39 -28.57 11.36 -1.26
CA ASN A 39 -27.39 12.17 -0.93
C ASN A 39 -26.08 11.36 -0.90
N SER A 40 -26.01 10.32 -1.74
CA SER A 40 -24.86 9.45 -1.91
C SER A 40 -24.21 9.70 -3.26
N HIS A 41 -22.92 9.37 -3.37
CA HIS A 41 -22.13 9.56 -4.56
C HIS A 41 -21.49 8.24 -4.99
N ILE A 42 -21.53 7.93 -6.28
CA ILE A 42 -20.88 6.78 -6.88
C ILE A 42 -19.48 7.19 -7.34
N LEU A 43 -18.47 6.42 -6.93
CA LEU A 43 -17.09 6.60 -7.35
C LEU A 43 -16.75 5.57 -8.43
N THR A 44 -16.25 6.01 -9.58
CA THR A 44 -15.90 5.12 -10.70
C THR A 44 -14.60 5.56 -11.38
N LEU A 45 -13.91 4.60 -11.99
CA LEU A 45 -12.71 4.85 -12.79
C LEU A 45 -13.01 5.16 -14.26
N LEU A 46 -14.28 5.00 -14.68
CA LEU A 46 -14.69 5.16 -16.07
C LEU A 46 -15.56 6.42 -16.25
N PRO A 47 -15.29 7.28 -17.25
CA PRO A 47 -16.09 8.47 -17.53
C PRO A 47 -17.39 8.16 -18.31
N THR A 48 -18.15 7.16 -17.89
CA THR A 48 -19.38 6.71 -18.57
C THR A 48 -20.62 7.28 -17.90
N ASN A 49 -21.56 7.83 -18.68
CA ASN A 49 -22.87 8.31 -18.19
C ASN A 49 -24.01 7.60 -18.96
N PRO A 50 -24.84 6.76 -18.30
CA PRO A 50 -24.89 6.50 -16.86
C PRO A 50 -23.71 5.64 -16.35
N PRO A 51 -23.27 5.81 -15.09
CA PRO A 51 -22.20 5.03 -14.50
C PRO A 51 -22.62 3.57 -14.32
N ASN A 52 -21.72 2.63 -14.65
CA ASN A 52 -21.95 1.21 -14.43
C ASN A 52 -21.65 0.83 -12.97
N SER A 53 -22.69 0.54 -12.20
CA SER A 53 -22.57 0.17 -10.78
C SER A 53 -21.73 -1.08 -10.53
N ASN A 54 -21.67 -2.04 -11.47
CA ASN A 54 -20.85 -3.25 -11.31
C ASN A 54 -19.35 -3.02 -11.45
N LEU A 55 -18.96 -1.91 -12.10
CA LEU A 55 -17.57 -1.50 -12.30
C LEU A 55 -17.18 -0.27 -11.46
N ALA A 56 -18.12 0.25 -10.67
CA ALA A 56 -17.86 1.33 -9.74
C ALA A 56 -17.02 0.83 -8.55
N ILE A 57 -16.12 1.69 -8.06
CA ILE A 57 -15.29 1.44 -6.87
C ILE A 57 -16.19 1.22 -5.65
N GLY A 58 -17.23 2.05 -5.52
CA GLY A 58 -18.15 2.02 -4.40
C GLY A 58 -19.03 3.27 -4.33
N THR A 59 -19.72 3.41 -3.21
CA THR A 59 -20.56 4.57 -2.91
C THR A 59 -20.08 5.29 -1.67
N THR A 60 -20.10 6.62 -1.66
CA THR A 60 -19.75 7.44 -0.50
C THR A 60 -20.89 8.37 -0.10
N SER A 61 -21.06 8.63 1.19
CA SER A 61 -22.00 9.65 1.71
C SER A 61 -21.38 11.03 1.89
N ALA A 62 -20.04 11.13 1.84
CA ALA A 62 -19.31 12.37 2.01
C ALA A 62 -18.20 12.52 0.96
N ILE A 63 -17.92 13.77 0.58
CA ILE A 63 -16.79 14.14 -0.28
C ILE A 63 -15.98 15.18 0.51
N PRO A 64 -14.69 14.92 0.83
CA PRO A 64 -13.91 13.73 0.48
C PRO A 64 -14.36 12.46 1.23
N PRO A 65 -14.19 11.26 0.63
CA PRO A 65 -14.56 10.01 1.28
C PRO A 65 -13.67 9.73 2.50
N THR A 66 -14.30 9.47 3.64
CA THR A 66 -13.69 8.89 4.84
C THR A 66 -13.90 7.37 4.88
N PRO A 67 -13.08 6.61 5.63
CA PRO A 67 -13.25 5.16 5.76
C PRO A 67 -14.65 4.73 6.21
N ASP A 68 -15.29 5.52 7.08
CA ASP A 68 -16.65 5.25 7.56
C ASP A 68 -17.74 5.62 6.54
N SER A 69 -17.46 6.56 5.63
CA SER A 69 -18.43 7.02 4.62
C SER A 69 -18.42 6.19 3.34
N LEU A 70 -17.32 5.49 3.05
CA LEU A 70 -17.13 4.73 1.82
C LEU A 70 -17.63 3.29 1.99
N ARG A 71 -18.58 2.90 1.16
CA ARG A 71 -19.01 1.52 1.00
C ARG A 71 -18.42 0.94 -0.27
N GLU A 72 -17.48 0.01 -0.11
CA GLU A 72 -16.81 -0.65 -1.22
C GLU A 72 -17.75 -1.58 -2.00
N ASN A 73 -17.49 -1.70 -3.30
CA ASN A 73 -18.18 -2.65 -4.16
C ASN A 73 -17.42 -3.98 -4.24
N PRO A 74 -17.95 -5.10 -3.69
CA PRO A 74 -17.25 -6.38 -3.71
C PRO A 74 -17.07 -6.95 -5.13
N HIS A 75 -17.95 -6.60 -6.06
CA HIS A 75 -17.85 -7.05 -7.44
C HIS A 75 -16.64 -6.42 -8.14
N PHE A 76 -16.44 -5.12 -7.94
CA PHE A 76 -15.27 -4.40 -8.45
C PHE A 76 -13.97 -4.95 -7.86
N LEU A 77 -13.92 -5.19 -6.55
CA LEU A 77 -12.74 -5.76 -5.89
C LEU A 77 -12.36 -7.13 -6.48
N ARG A 78 -13.35 -7.97 -6.82
CA ARG A 78 -13.09 -9.27 -7.46
C ARG A 78 -12.41 -9.12 -8.82
N ILE A 79 -12.87 -8.17 -9.63
CA ILE A 79 -12.28 -7.86 -10.94
C ILE A 79 -10.86 -7.33 -10.74
N MET A 80 -10.68 -6.34 -9.86
CA MET A 80 -9.38 -5.76 -9.55
C MET A 80 -8.37 -6.82 -9.11
N HIS A 81 -8.76 -7.72 -8.20
CA HIS A 81 -7.90 -8.82 -7.76
C HIS A 81 -7.54 -9.78 -8.89
N SER A 82 -8.48 -10.07 -9.81
CA SER A 82 -8.19 -10.88 -10.99
C SER A 82 -7.16 -10.22 -11.90
N VAL A 83 -7.32 -8.93 -12.17
CA VAL A 83 -6.39 -8.16 -13.02
C VAL A 83 -5.00 -8.10 -12.38
N ILE A 84 -4.93 -7.82 -11.07
CA ILE A 84 -3.67 -7.81 -10.33
C ILE A 84 -3.02 -9.19 -10.36
N LYS A 85 -3.77 -10.26 -10.14
CA LYS A 85 -3.22 -11.63 -10.18
C LYS A 85 -2.55 -11.93 -11.52
N GLU A 86 -3.11 -11.45 -12.62
CA GLU A 86 -2.60 -11.68 -13.97
C GLU A 86 -1.42 -10.76 -14.33
N HIS A 87 -1.45 -9.49 -13.89
CA HIS A 87 -0.51 -8.47 -14.36
C HIS A 87 0.59 -8.11 -13.35
N ALA A 88 0.41 -8.40 -12.05
CA ALA A 88 1.37 -8.00 -11.01
C ALA A 88 2.76 -8.62 -11.22
N THR A 89 2.85 -9.82 -11.79
CA THR A 89 4.13 -10.47 -12.10
C THR A 89 4.87 -9.85 -13.27
N HIS A 90 4.22 -8.98 -14.04
CA HIS A 90 4.82 -8.26 -15.16
C HIS A 90 5.26 -6.83 -14.77
N ASP A 91 4.91 -6.37 -13.58
CA ASP A 91 5.28 -5.04 -13.09
C ASP A 91 6.70 -5.07 -12.48
N PRO A 92 7.69 -4.37 -13.07
CA PRO A 92 9.07 -4.37 -12.58
C PRO A 92 9.20 -3.79 -11.17
N TYR A 93 8.33 -2.86 -10.76
CA TYR A 93 8.35 -2.27 -9.43
C TYR A 93 7.82 -3.24 -8.39
N VAL A 94 6.78 -4.02 -8.72
CA VAL A 94 6.26 -5.09 -7.84
C VAL A 94 7.31 -6.20 -7.69
N ILE A 95 7.94 -6.62 -8.79
CA ILE A 95 9.02 -7.61 -8.77
C ILE A 95 10.19 -7.13 -7.90
N SER A 96 10.67 -5.89 -8.12
CA SER A 96 11.76 -5.27 -7.35
C SER A 96 11.48 -5.29 -5.84
N GLN A 97 10.28 -4.88 -5.43
CA GLN A 97 9.88 -4.91 -4.03
C GLN A 97 9.78 -6.33 -3.46
N ALA A 98 9.21 -7.27 -4.23
CA ALA A 98 9.13 -8.66 -3.83
C ALA A 98 10.53 -9.27 -3.65
N GLN A 99 11.47 -8.98 -4.54
CA GLN A 99 12.87 -9.44 -4.44
C GLN A 99 13.59 -8.82 -3.23
N ALA A 100 13.41 -7.53 -2.97
CA ALA A 100 14.00 -6.87 -1.80
C ALA A 100 13.47 -7.49 -0.49
N MET A 101 12.16 -7.76 -0.42
CA MET A 101 11.55 -8.41 0.74
C MET A 101 12.01 -9.86 0.90
N ALA A 102 12.05 -10.63 -0.19
CA ALA A 102 12.57 -11.99 -0.19
C ALA A 102 14.05 -12.03 0.23
N SER A 103 14.86 -11.06 -0.21
CA SER A 103 16.28 -10.96 0.17
C SER A 103 16.44 -10.64 1.65
N ALA A 104 15.64 -9.72 2.20
CA ALA A 104 15.65 -9.42 3.63
C ALA A 104 15.26 -10.66 4.47
N GLY A 105 14.23 -11.40 4.05
CA GLY A 105 13.81 -12.65 4.70
C GLY A 105 14.86 -13.78 4.57
N GLY A 106 15.46 -13.95 3.40
CA GLY A 106 16.50 -14.96 3.15
C GLY A 106 17.81 -14.67 3.90
N SER A 107 18.19 -13.40 4.02
CA SER A 107 19.39 -12.98 4.78
C SER A 107 19.24 -13.26 6.28
N ALA A 108 18.01 -13.22 6.82
CA ALA A 108 17.72 -13.60 8.20
C ALA A 108 17.81 -15.12 8.43
N LEU A 109 17.58 -15.94 7.40
CA LEU A 109 17.65 -17.40 7.48
C LEU A 109 19.07 -17.95 7.20
N GLY A 110 19.81 -17.35 6.27
CA GLY A 110 21.16 -17.77 5.89
C GLY A 110 22.28 -17.35 6.86
N SER A 111 22.01 -16.43 7.79
CA SER A 111 22.98 -15.96 8.80
C SER A 111 22.99 -16.77 10.09
N GLY A 112 22.26 -17.89 10.14
CA GLY A 112 22.15 -18.73 11.34
C GLY A 112 21.31 -18.03 12.40
N GLY A 113 19.99 -17.98 12.17
CA GLY A 113 19.02 -17.38 13.08
C GLY A 113 19.34 -17.68 14.54
N VAL A 114 19.22 -16.67 15.39
CA VAL A 114 19.49 -16.77 16.83
C VAL A 114 18.53 -17.81 17.42
N PHE A 115 18.99 -19.06 17.49
CA PHE A 115 18.32 -20.15 18.17
C PHE A 115 18.52 -19.88 19.66
N PHE A 116 17.48 -19.48 20.36
CA PHE A 116 17.56 -19.27 21.82
C PHE A 116 17.71 -20.63 22.51
N PRO A 117 18.83 -20.97 23.17
CA PRO A 117 18.80 -22.07 24.12
C PRO A 117 18.03 -21.58 25.36
N GLN A 118 16.93 -22.27 25.69
CA GLN A 118 16.37 -22.22 27.05
C GLN A 118 17.48 -22.68 28.01
N GLN A 119 18.05 -21.74 28.76
CA GLN A 119 18.87 -22.08 29.93
C GLN A 119 17.94 -22.67 30.98
N GLN A 120 18.03 -23.99 31.13
CA GLN A 120 17.44 -24.73 32.24
C GLN A 120 18.41 -24.62 33.42
N GLN A 121 18.14 -23.71 34.34
CA GLN A 121 18.60 -23.74 35.73
C GLN A 121 17.51 -23.21 36.65
#